data_AF-A0A6A6SKV0-F1
#
_entry.id   AF-A0A6A6SKV0-F1
#
_cell.length_a   1.000
_cell.length_b   1.000
_cell.length_c   1.000
_cell.angle_alpha   90.00
_cell.angle_beta   90.00
_cell.angle_gamma   90.00
#
_symmetry.space_group_name_H-M   'P 1'
#
loop_
_entity.id
_entity.type
_entity.pdbx_description
1 polymer ?
#
loop_
_entity_poly.entity_id
_entity_poly.type
_entity_poly.pdbx_seq_one_letter_code
_entity_poly.pdbx_strand_id
1 'polypeptide(L)'
;MAGSKGFNQVAHVVDDNQRGLDGDGDDATSGDFAPLHRKLKSRHLQMIAIGGIIGPGLLVGSGNALRLAGPGGILISFSLVGIIVFFVMQSLGELATVIPVSGSFIDYATRFCDKALAFALGWAYWYLWQLLI
;
A
#
# COMPACT_ATOMS: atom_id res chain seq x y z
N MET A 1 50.76 -7.54 31.64
CA MET A 1 49.56 -8.05 30.93
C MET A 1 48.51 -6.93 30.80
N ALA A 2 48.64 -6.01 29.83
CA ALA A 2 47.67 -4.90 29.68
C ALA A 2 47.33 -4.52 28.23
N GLY A 3 47.79 -5.27 27.22
CA GLY A 3 47.63 -4.93 25.80
C GLY A 3 46.45 -5.60 25.06
N SER A 4 45.71 -6.52 25.69
CA SER A 4 44.70 -7.34 24.98
C SER A 4 43.29 -6.74 24.93
N LYS A 5 42.95 -5.79 25.81
CA LYS A 5 41.57 -5.28 25.92
C LYS A 5 41.21 -4.25 24.83
N GLY A 6 42.19 -3.50 24.31
CA GLY A 6 41.96 -2.49 23.27
C GLY A 6 41.70 -3.08 21.88
N PHE A 7 42.42 -4.13 21.49
CA PHE A 7 42.29 -4.73 20.16
C PHE A 7 40.92 -5.40 19.93
N ASN A 8 40.37 -6.07 20.95
CA ASN A 8 39.07 -6.74 20.86
C ASN A 8 37.88 -5.76 20.84
N GLN A 9 38.08 -4.54 21.35
CA GLN A 9 37.07 -3.48 21.29
C GLN A 9 37.07 -2.76 19.94
N VAL A 10 38.22 -2.66 19.26
CA VAL A 10 38.30 -2.10 17.90
C VAL A 10 37.73 -3.09 16.87
N ALA A 11 37.97 -4.40 17.01
CA ALA A 11 37.40 -5.41 16.12
C ALA A 11 35.86 -5.40 16.13
N HIS A 12 35.24 -5.26 17.31
CA HIS A 12 33.78 -5.22 17.44
C HIS A 12 33.17 -3.91 16.90
N VAL A 13 33.92 -2.80 16.87
CA VAL A 13 33.46 -1.52 16.30
C VAL A 13 33.59 -1.48 14.78
N VAL A 14 34.54 -2.23 14.21
CA VAL A 14 34.73 -2.33 12.74
C VAL A 14 33.63 -3.16 12.08
N ASP A 15 33.13 -4.21 12.73
CA ASP A 15 32.02 -5.05 12.25
C ASP A 15 30.66 -4.30 12.20
N ASP A 16 30.41 -3.39 13.14
CA ASP A 16 29.14 -2.64 13.18
C ASP A 16 29.09 -1.52 12.13
N ASN A 17 30.23 -1.06 11.62
CA ASN A 17 30.29 -0.02 10.58
C ASN A 17 30.16 -0.56 9.15
N GLN A 18 30.38 -1.86 8.93
CA GLN A 18 30.26 -2.48 7.59
C GLN A 18 28.88 -3.02 7.27
N ARG A 19 28.00 -3.26 8.24
CA ARG A 19 26.58 -3.65 7.98
C ARG A 19 25.71 -2.53 7.38
N GLY A 20 26.28 -1.35 7.14
CA GLY A 20 25.59 -0.20 6.57
C GLY A 20 25.71 -0.07 5.05
N LEU A 21 26.44 -0.95 4.35
CA LEU A 21 26.88 -0.71 2.96
C LEU A 21 26.68 -1.90 2.01
N ASP A 22 25.70 -2.79 2.28
CA ASP A 22 25.48 -3.97 1.44
C ASP A 22 24.05 -3.96 0.88
N GLY A 23 23.86 -3.31 -0.26
CA GLY A 23 22.60 -3.36 -1.00
C GLY A 23 22.43 -2.29 -2.08
N ASP A 24 23.49 -2.04 -2.84
CA ASP A 24 23.45 -1.32 -4.12
C ASP A 24 23.03 -2.30 -5.25
N GLY A 25 22.23 -1.83 -6.22
CA GLY A 25 21.90 -2.62 -7.43
C GLY A 25 20.61 -2.27 -8.17
N ASP A 26 20.68 -1.20 -8.98
CA ASP A 26 20.22 -1.14 -10.39
C ASP A 26 18.82 -0.56 -10.75
N ASP A 27 18.77 0.77 -10.83
CA ASP A 27 18.55 1.64 -12.02
C ASP A 27 17.42 1.43 -13.07
N ALA A 28 16.52 2.44 -13.12
CA ALA A 28 16.08 3.25 -14.30
C ALA A 28 14.75 3.96 -13.93
N THR A 29 14.50 5.29 -13.93
CA THR A 29 15.03 6.42 -14.72
C THR A 29 14.74 7.75 -13.97
N SER A 30 15.79 8.54 -13.76
CA SER A 30 15.92 10.01 -13.64
C SER A 30 14.72 10.91 -13.28
N GLY A 31 14.82 11.53 -12.10
CA GLY A 31 14.21 12.81 -11.69
C GLY A 31 14.71 13.16 -10.28
N ASP A 32 15.15 14.40 -10.04
CA ASP A 32 15.82 14.87 -8.81
C ASP A 32 15.02 14.66 -7.50
N PHE A 33 15.00 13.42 -6.99
CA PHE A 33 14.44 13.11 -5.68
C PHE A 33 15.56 12.60 -4.79
N ALA A 34 16.00 13.46 -3.87
CA ALA A 34 16.80 13.04 -2.72
C ALA A 34 16.19 11.76 -2.13
N PRO A 35 16.99 10.75 -1.77
CA PRO A 35 16.49 9.44 -1.36
C PRO A 35 15.51 9.61 -0.21
N LEU A 36 14.24 9.38 -0.48
CA LEU A 36 13.18 9.52 0.51
C LEU A 36 13.49 8.53 1.62
N HIS A 37 13.80 9.06 2.80
CA HIS A 37 14.21 8.25 3.94
C HIS A 37 13.05 7.31 4.31
N ARG A 38 13.16 6.02 3.99
CA ARG A 38 12.14 4.99 4.21
C ARG A 38 12.00 4.70 5.72
N LYS A 39 11.44 5.64 6.47
CA LYS A 39 11.16 5.56 7.92
C LYS A 39 9.66 5.40 8.22
N LEU A 40 8.83 5.06 7.22
CA LEU A 40 7.43 4.73 7.46
C LEU A 40 7.30 3.38 8.17
N LYS A 41 7.21 3.46 9.50
CA LYS A 41 6.85 2.32 10.36
C LYS A 41 5.47 1.79 9.97
N SER A 42 5.26 0.48 10.11
CA SER A 42 3.99 -0.22 9.85
C SER A 42 2.75 0.47 10.45
N ARG A 43 2.91 1.12 11.62
CA ARG A 43 1.86 1.92 12.27
C ARG A 43 1.34 3.09 11.44
N HIS A 44 2.19 3.78 10.68
CA HIS A 44 1.76 4.90 9.84
C HIS A 44 0.96 4.42 8.62
N LEU A 45 1.36 3.29 8.03
CA LEU A 45 0.62 2.62 6.96
C LEU A 45 -0.79 2.22 7.43
N GLN A 46 -0.91 1.69 8.65
CA GLN A 46 -2.22 1.36 9.22
C GLN A 46 -3.07 2.62 9.47
N MET A 47 -2.47 3.73 9.93
CA MET A 47 -3.22 4.99 10.08
C MET A 47 -3.73 5.54 8.75
N ILE A 48 -2.95 5.43 7.67
CA ILE A 48 -3.39 5.83 6.32
C ILE A 48 -4.54 4.94 5.84
N ALA A 49 -4.42 3.61 6.03
CA ALA A 49 -5.46 2.67 5.63
C ALA A 49 -6.80 2.93 6.35
N ILE A 50 -6.76 3.15 7.67
CA ILE A 50 -7.96 3.46 8.46
C ILE A 50 -8.53 4.83 8.06
N GLY A 51 -7.67 5.83 7.86
CA GLY A 51 -8.11 7.17 7.43
C GLY A 51 -8.78 7.19 6.05
N GLY A 52 -8.35 6.34 5.13
CA GLY A 52 -8.98 6.23 3.80
C GLY A 52 -10.35 5.53 3.82
N ILE A 53 -10.54 4.54 4.69
CA ILE A 53 -11.80 3.77 4.78
C ILE A 53 -12.87 4.46 5.62
N ILE A 54 -12.48 5.16 6.69
CA ILE A 54 -13.41 5.93 7.55
C ILE A 54 -13.58 7.33 6.95
N GLY A 55 -14.20 7.39 5.78
CA GLY A 55 -14.54 8.63 5.09
C GLY A 55 -16.01 9.04 5.26
N PRO A 56 -16.37 10.28 4.87
CA PRO A 56 -17.76 10.74 4.88
C PRO A 56 -18.68 9.90 3.97
N GLY A 57 -18.13 9.23 2.95
CA GLY A 57 -18.86 8.33 2.07
C GLY A 57 -19.55 7.18 2.80
N LEU A 58 -18.95 6.65 3.88
CA LEU A 58 -19.57 5.60 4.68
C LEU A 58 -20.80 6.13 5.42
N LEU A 59 -20.72 7.35 5.95
CA LEU A 59 -21.83 7.98 6.71
C LEU A 59 -22.98 8.39 5.79
N VAL A 60 -22.69 9.06 4.68
CA VAL A 60 -23.70 9.50 3.70
C VAL A 60 -24.33 8.32 2.98
N GLY A 61 -23.50 7.34 2.58
CA GLY A 61 -23.96 6.12 1.91
C GLY A 61 -24.81 5.23 2.83
N SER A 62 -24.38 5.01 4.08
CA SER A 62 -25.11 4.18 5.03
C SER A 62 -26.44 4.80 5.46
N GLY A 63 -26.51 6.14 5.57
CA GLY A 63 -27.76 6.84 5.87
C GLY A 63 -28.83 6.62 4.79
N ASN A 64 -28.44 6.67 3.52
CA ASN A 64 -29.35 6.39 2.41
C ASN A 64 -29.69 4.88 2.31
N ALA A 65 -28.69 4.01 2.47
CA ALA A 65 -28.87 2.57 2.44
C ALA A 65 -29.80 2.07 3.56
N LEU A 66 -29.75 2.68 4.76
CA LEU A 66 -30.61 2.30 5.88
C LEU A 66 -32.08 2.65 5.63
N ARG A 67 -32.34 3.79 4.97
CA ARG A 67 -33.70 4.20 4.57
C ARG A 67 -34.30 3.31 3.50
N LEU A 68 -33.49 2.85 2.54
CA LEU A 68 -33.98 2.03 1.42
C LEU A 68 -34.05 0.53 1.74
N ALA A 69 -33.05 -0.04 2.42
CA ALA A 69 -32.90 -1.49 2.57
C ALA A 69 -33.53 -2.05 3.86
N GLY A 70 -33.89 -1.20 4.82
CA GLY A 70 -34.30 -1.63 6.15
C GLY A 70 -33.17 -2.29 6.96
N PRO A 71 -33.40 -2.63 8.24
CA PRO A 71 -32.35 -3.11 9.15
C PRO A 71 -31.78 -4.48 8.75
N GLY A 72 -32.58 -5.34 8.11
CA GLY A 72 -32.11 -6.65 7.62
C GLY A 72 -31.37 -6.57 6.30
N GLY A 73 -31.82 -5.72 5.38
CA GLY A 73 -31.23 -5.60 4.04
C GLY A 73 -29.83 -5.00 4.07
N ILE A 74 -29.59 -4.02 4.95
CA ILE A 74 -28.27 -3.37 5.04
C ILE A 74 -27.19 -4.32 5.55
N LEU A 75 -27.52 -5.23 6.47
CA LEU A 75 -26.59 -6.22 7.01
C LEU A 75 -26.19 -7.23 5.94
N ILE A 76 -27.17 -7.75 5.20
CA ILE A 76 -26.93 -8.71 4.12
C ILE A 76 -26.11 -8.05 3.01
N SER A 77 -26.42 -6.82 2.61
CA SER A 77 -25.66 -6.11 1.59
C SER A 77 -24.23 -5.80 2.04
N PHE A 78 -24.03 -5.37 3.30
CA PHE A 78 -22.69 -5.11 3.82
C PHE A 78 -21.85 -6.39 3.89
N SER A 79 -22.43 -7.51 4.33
CA SER A 79 -21.71 -8.79 4.36
C SER A 79 -21.36 -9.27 2.95
N LEU A 80 -22.28 -9.19 2.00
CA LEU A 80 -22.04 -9.63 0.62
C LEU A 80 -20.94 -8.80 -0.06
N VAL A 81 -21.03 -7.47 0.03
CA VAL A 81 -19.99 -6.57 -0.52
C VAL A 81 -18.67 -6.76 0.22
N GLY A 82 -18.70 -6.90 1.55
CA GLY A 82 -17.49 -7.15 2.36
C GLY A 82 -16.76 -8.43 1.95
N ILE A 83 -17.49 -9.52 1.67
CA ILE A 83 -16.90 -10.78 1.18
C ILE A 83 -16.23 -10.56 -0.19
N ILE A 84 -16.91 -9.91 -1.13
CA ILE A 84 -16.35 -9.64 -2.46
C ILE A 84 -15.07 -8.80 -2.35
N VAL A 85 -15.10 -7.72 -1.56
CA VAL A 85 -13.94 -6.85 -1.35
C VAL A 85 -12.80 -7.57 -0.65
N PHE A 86 -13.10 -8.47 0.30
CA PHE A 86 -12.09 -9.29 0.97
C PHE A 86 -11.33 -10.19 0.00
N PHE A 87 -12.04 -10.89 -0.91
CA PHE A 87 -11.40 -11.71 -1.94
C PHE A 87 -10.53 -10.88 -2.90
N VAL A 88 -11.01 -9.70 -3.30
CA VAL A 88 -10.24 -8.79 -4.16
C VAL A 88 -8.98 -8.31 -3.44
N MET A 89 -9.09 -7.91 -2.17
CA MET A 89 -7.95 -7.43 -1.40
C MET A 89 -6.90 -8.53 -1.17
N GLN A 90 -7.34 -9.77 -0.94
CA GLN A 90 -6.45 -10.92 -0.84
C GLN A 90 -5.72 -11.19 -2.16
N SER A 91 -6.42 -11.14 -3.29
CA SER A 91 -5.81 -11.29 -4.62
C SER A 91 -4.82 -10.16 -4.92
N LEU A 92 -5.12 -8.92 -4.54
CA LEU A 92 -4.20 -7.79 -4.67
C LEU A 92 -3.00 -7.92 -3.73
N GLY A 93 -3.19 -8.45 -2.53
CA GLY A 93 -2.13 -8.68 -1.55
C GLY A 93 -1.07 -9.66 -2.06
N GLU A 94 -1.50 -10.78 -2.63
CA GLU A 94 -0.59 -11.75 -3.29
C GLU A 94 0.12 -11.13 -4.50
N LEU A 95 -0.54 -10.23 -5.24
CA LEU A 95 0.06 -9.55 -6.38
C LEU A 95 1.12 -8.51 -5.95
N ALA A 96 0.85 -7.81 -4.84
CA ALA A 96 1.72 -6.77 -4.28
C ALA A 96 3.00 -7.35 -3.63
N THR A 97 2.96 -8.60 -3.14
CA THR A 97 4.15 -9.28 -2.62
C THR A 97 5.03 -9.87 -3.73
N VAL A 98 4.43 -10.36 -4.83
CA VAL A 98 5.16 -10.96 -5.96
C VAL A 98 5.88 -9.92 -6.82
N ILE A 99 5.32 -8.71 -6.96
CA ILE A 99 5.95 -7.61 -7.71
C ILE A 99 5.89 -6.34 -6.86
N PRO A 100 6.95 -5.99 -6.11
CA PRO A 100 7.00 -4.74 -5.34
C PRO A 100 7.32 -3.56 -6.28
N VAL A 101 6.40 -3.24 -7.19
CA VAL A 101 6.49 -2.01 -8.01
C VAL A 101 5.80 -0.86 -7.28
N SER A 102 6.46 0.28 -7.23
CA SER A 102 5.94 1.56 -6.75
C SER A 102 4.94 2.18 -7.75
N GLY A 103 3.97 1.39 -8.21
CA GLY A 103 3.00 1.73 -9.25
C GLY A 103 1.55 1.69 -8.73
N SER A 104 0.65 2.36 -9.46
CA SER A 104 -0.78 2.39 -9.12
C SER A 104 -1.43 1.03 -9.39
N PHE A 105 -2.62 0.76 -8.83
CA PHE A 105 -3.41 -0.45 -9.14
C PHE A 105 -3.66 -0.65 -10.65
N ILE A 106 -3.60 0.45 -11.42
CA ILE A 106 -3.67 0.47 -12.88
C ILE A 106 -2.44 -0.19 -13.52
N ASP A 107 -1.25 -0.07 -12.94
CA ASP A 107 -0.03 -0.74 -13.44
C ASP A 107 -0.11 -2.26 -13.27
N TYR A 108 -0.66 -2.72 -12.15
CA TYR A 108 -0.96 -4.13 -11.93
C TYR A 108 -1.99 -4.64 -12.95
N ALA A 109 -3.06 -3.88 -13.22
CA ALA A 109 -4.06 -4.26 -14.21
C ALA A 109 -3.51 -4.29 -15.67
N THR A 110 -2.60 -3.37 -16.00
CA THR A 110 -1.96 -3.29 -17.32
C THR A 110 -1.06 -4.50 -17.58
N ARG A 111 -0.43 -5.04 -16.53
CA ARG A 111 0.53 -6.15 -16.64
C ARG A 111 -0.14 -7.53 -16.63
N PHE A 112 -1.25 -7.70 -15.90
CA PHE A 112 -1.88 -9.01 -15.68
C PHE A 112 -3.20 -9.24 -16.45
N CYS A 113 -3.94 -8.19 -16.83
CA CYS A 113 -5.19 -8.32 -17.59
C CYS A 113 -5.01 -7.90 -19.04
N ASP A 114 -4.99 -6.59 -19.31
CA ASP A 114 -4.84 -6.03 -20.66
C ASP A 114 -4.63 -4.50 -20.60
N LYS A 115 -3.92 -3.92 -21.58
CA LYS A 115 -3.73 -2.47 -21.70
C LYS A 115 -5.05 -1.71 -21.87
N ALA A 116 -6.03 -2.28 -22.57
CA ALA A 116 -7.35 -1.67 -22.74
C ALA A 116 -8.15 -1.62 -21.44
N LEU A 117 -8.02 -2.66 -20.61
CA LEU A 117 -8.70 -2.74 -19.31
C LEU A 117 -8.11 -1.73 -18.32
N ALA A 118 -6.79 -1.57 -18.34
CA ALA A 118 -6.12 -0.52 -17.57
C ALA A 118 -6.52 0.90 -18.01
N PHE A 119 -6.68 1.14 -19.32
CA PHE A 119 -7.19 2.42 -19.81
C PHE A 119 -8.61 2.71 -19.33
N ALA A 120 -9.50 1.70 -19.37
CA ALA A 120 -10.85 1.81 -18.83
C ALA A 120 -10.87 2.08 -17.32
N LEU A 121 -9.97 1.44 -16.54
CA LEU A 121 -9.81 1.69 -15.10
C LEU A 121 -9.31 3.10 -14.81
N GLY A 122 -8.38 3.64 -15.60
CA GLY A 122 -7.94 5.02 -15.50
C GLY A 122 -9.08 6.01 -15.75
N TRP A 123 -9.92 5.73 -16.76
CA TRP A 123 -11.09 6.55 -17.06
C TRP A 123 -12.16 6.47 -15.97
N ALA A 124 -12.41 5.28 -15.42
CA ALA A 124 -13.32 5.08 -14.29
C ALA A 124 -12.82 5.80 -13.02
N TYR A 125 -11.52 5.77 -12.75
CA TYR A 125 -10.92 6.49 -11.62
C TYR A 125 -11.06 8.01 -11.77
N TRP A 126 -10.85 8.53 -12.99
CA TRP A 126 -11.06 9.95 -13.28
C TRP A 126 -12.52 10.36 -13.05
N TYR A 127 -13.50 9.58 -13.53
CA TYR A 127 -14.91 9.85 -13.25
C TYR A 127 -15.26 9.76 -11.77
N LEU A 128 -14.69 8.79 -11.03
CA LEU A 128 -14.90 8.67 -9.59
C LEU A 128 -14.43 9.90 -8.84
N TRP A 129 -13.28 10.48 -9.22
CA TRP A 129 -12.84 11.75 -8.66
C TRP A 129 -13.83 12.87 -9.03
N GLN A 130 -14.17 13.02 -10.31
CA GLN A 130 -15.02 14.13 -10.75
C GLN A 130 -16.47 14.06 -10.26
N LEU A 131 -16.98 12.88 -9.95
CA LEU A 131 -18.33 12.70 -9.41
C LEU A 131 -18.36 12.86 -7.88
N LEU A 132 -17.20 12.67 -7.24
CA LEU A 132 -17.03 12.76 -5.78
C LEU A 132 -16.66 14.17 -5.31
N ILE A 133 -16.03 14.98 -6.16
CA ILE A 133 -15.76 16.42 -5.92
C ILE A 133 -17.00 17.27 -6.22
#